data_AF-F4GJH3-F1
#
_entry.id   AF-F4GJH3-F1
#
_cell.length_a   1.000
_cell.length_b   1.000
_cell.length_c   1.000
_cell.angle_alpha   90.00
_cell.angle_beta   90.00
_cell.angle_gamma   90.00
#
_symmetry.space_group_name_H-M   'P 1'
#
loop_
_entity.id
_entity.type
_entity.pdbx_description
1 polymer ?
#
loop_
_entity_poly.entity_id
_entity_poly.type
_entity_poly.pdbx_seq_one_letter_code
_entity_poly.pdbx_strand_id
1 'polypeptide(L)'
;MKHVFIIERRNRNPLVLSPFHARKEMNPSAMDEGMEIVVSRIFPSSFMDECLRTAYRDVDGYVSAWVADKRYIPRMLISAVVFLVAYFVMSIALRDPLPIIDELLIGIAATALTWRYLARRDSGSLQLTQTRLRLKQALSSADVVESSFIAAVTDYLDEAASLDTLTLSDRIFGHDGFGSLKEPDASLPGLAQEFREVLESWILLNDKNMARRLSEVRTATTEKKMIRVSSALVHDALHQQLDLPLLSLMCALDSMARTRE
;
A
#
# COMPACT_ATOMS: atom_id res chain seq x y z
N MET A 1 -0.63 -10.60 -16.31
CA MET A 1 -0.01 -9.27 -16.49
C MET A 1 -0.45 -8.38 -15.34
N LYS A 2 0.46 -7.55 -14.80
CA LYS A 2 0.18 -6.65 -13.68
C LYS A 2 0.40 -5.20 -14.10
N HIS A 3 -0.46 -4.31 -13.65
CA HIS A 3 -0.48 -2.93 -14.11
C HIS A 3 0.07 -1.97 -13.06
N VAL A 4 0.89 -1.02 -13.49
CA VAL A 4 1.31 0.14 -12.69
C VAL A 4 0.55 1.34 -13.22
N PHE A 5 -0.29 1.95 -12.38
CA PHE A 5 -1.09 3.10 -12.78
C PHE A 5 -0.39 4.39 -12.39
N ILE A 6 -0.26 5.32 -13.33
CA ILE A 6 0.28 6.65 -13.08
C ILE A 6 -0.79 7.68 -13.41
N ILE A 7 -1.15 8.47 -12.41
CA ILE A 7 -2.15 9.53 -12.52
C ILE A 7 -1.51 10.85 -12.14
N GLU A 8 -1.52 11.80 -13.08
CA GLU A 8 -1.21 13.20 -12.79
C GLU A 8 -2.38 13.84 -12.04
N ARG A 9 -2.06 14.71 -11.08
CA ARG A 9 -3.05 15.36 -10.24
C ARG A 9 -2.81 16.85 -10.20
N ARG A 10 -3.88 17.64 -10.38
CA ARG A 10 -3.79 19.09 -10.26
C ARG A 10 -3.42 19.50 -8.82
N ASN A 11 -2.36 20.29 -8.70
CA ASN A 11 -1.87 20.87 -7.43
C ASN A 11 -1.46 19.86 -6.34
N ARG A 12 -1.19 18.59 -6.70
CA ARG A 12 -0.70 17.57 -5.78
C ARG A 12 0.35 16.69 -6.46
N ASN A 13 1.07 15.90 -5.65
CA ASN A 13 2.04 14.93 -6.18
C ASN A 13 1.34 13.89 -7.07
N PRO A 14 2.02 13.39 -8.11
CA PRO A 14 1.48 12.33 -8.95
C PRO A 14 1.18 11.09 -8.12
N LEU A 15 0.06 10.45 -8.43
CA LEU A 15 -0.34 9.22 -7.78
C LEU A 15 0.21 8.05 -8.59
N VAL A 16 1.20 7.38 -8.00
CA VAL A 16 1.81 6.17 -8.57
C VAL A 16 1.27 4.98 -7.79
N LEU A 17 0.43 4.19 -8.44
CA LEU A 17 -0.18 2.99 -7.89
C LEU A 17 0.52 1.78 -8.49
N SER A 18 1.39 1.17 -7.68
CA SER A 18 2.10 -0.03 -8.08
C SER A 18 1.50 -1.26 -7.42
N PRO A 19 1.51 -2.43 -8.08
CA PRO A 19 0.99 -3.68 -7.52
C PRO A 19 1.78 -4.13 -6.27
N PHE A 20 2.98 -3.57 -6.07
CA PHE A 20 3.82 -3.79 -4.88
C PHE A 20 3.19 -3.33 -3.56
N HIS A 21 2.12 -2.52 -3.62
CA HIS A 21 1.34 -2.14 -2.44
C HIS A 21 0.47 -3.29 -1.89
N ALA A 22 0.03 -4.23 -2.75
CA ALA A 22 -0.77 -5.39 -2.37
C ALA A 22 0.12 -6.51 -1.78
N ARG A 23 0.78 -6.22 -0.65
CA ARG A 23 1.86 -7.02 -0.05
C ARG A 23 1.54 -8.49 0.27
N LYS A 24 0.26 -8.85 0.42
CA LYS A 24 -0.16 -10.14 0.99
C LYS A 24 -0.18 -11.31 0.01
N GLU A 25 -0.24 -11.08 -1.29
CA GLU A 25 -0.53 -12.15 -2.26
C GLU A 25 0.49 -12.30 -3.37
N MET A 26 1.44 -11.37 -3.47
CA MET A 26 2.34 -11.32 -4.62
C MET A 26 3.61 -12.12 -4.33
N ASN A 27 3.92 -13.07 -5.20
CA ASN A 27 5.25 -13.70 -5.29
C ASN A 27 6.08 -12.95 -6.34
N PRO A 28 7.38 -12.70 -6.10
CA PRO A 28 8.23 -12.01 -7.07
C PRO A 28 8.34 -12.74 -8.41
N SER A 29 8.16 -14.08 -8.43
CA SER A 29 8.14 -14.87 -9.67
C SER A 29 6.89 -14.66 -10.53
N ALA A 30 5.77 -14.23 -9.94
CA ALA A 30 4.54 -13.94 -10.69
C ALA A 30 4.65 -12.64 -11.50
N MET A 31 5.67 -11.81 -11.24
CA MET A 31 5.91 -10.57 -11.96
C MET A 31 6.76 -10.75 -13.22
N ASP A 32 7.21 -11.97 -13.49
CA ASP A 32 7.86 -12.33 -14.76
C ASP A 32 6.86 -12.46 -15.91
N GLU A 33 5.55 -12.48 -15.63
CA GLU A 33 4.48 -12.56 -16.64
C GLU A 33 4.25 -11.24 -17.39
N GLY A 34 5.11 -10.25 -17.20
CA GLY A 34 5.04 -8.93 -17.85
C GLY A 34 4.33 -7.89 -16.98
N MET A 35 4.88 -6.67 -17.02
CA MET A 35 4.33 -5.47 -16.41
C MET A 35 4.00 -4.45 -17.48
N GLU A 36 2.91 -3.74 -17.29
CA GLU A 36 2.50 -2.63 -18.15
C GLU A 36 2.30 -1.38 -17.30
N ILE A 37 2.73 -0.24 -17.81
CA ILE A 37 2.53 1.05 -17.17
C ILE A 37 1.33 1.70 -17.84
N VAL A 38 0.25 1.84 -17.09
CA VAL A 38 -1.01 2.41 -17.58
C VAL A 38 -1.08 3.88 -17.20
N VAL A 39 -1.21 4.73 -18.22
CA VAL A 39 -1.22 6.19 -18.08
C VAL A 39 -2.51 6.80 -18.64
N SER A 40 -2.90 7.98 -18.13
CA SER A 40 -3.99 8.76 -18.73
C SER A 40 -3.59 9.40 -20.05
N ARG A 41 -2.31 9.77 -20.19
CA ARG A 41 -1.73 10.37 -21.37
C ARG A 41 -0.23 10.09 -21.41
N ILE A 42 0.39 10.21 -22.59
CA ILE A 42 1.84 10.11 -22.70
C ILE A 42 2.49 11.34 -22.06
N PHE A 43 3.29 11.12 -21.02
CA PHE A 43 3.97 12.16 -20.28
C PHE A 43 5.40 12.42 -20.81
N PRO A 44 5.98 13.60 -20.53
CA PRO A 44 7.40 13.87 -20.78
C PRO A 44 8.30 12.90 -20.00
N SER A 45 9.50 12.62 -20.54
CA SER A 45 10.46 11.69 -19.94
C SER A 45 10.84 12.06 -18.49
N SER A 46 10.99 13.35 -18.19
CA SER A 46 11.33 13.82 -16.83
C SER A 46 10.27 13.47 -15.78
N PHE A 47 9.00 13.51 -16.16
CA PHE A 47 7.89 13.16 -15.28
C PHE A 47 7.80 11.64 -15.08
N MET A 48 8.02 10.88 -16.16
CA MET A 48 8.09 9.42 -16.09
C MET A 48 9.25 8.95 -15.21
N ASP A 49 10.42 9.59 -15.28
CA ASP A 49 11.57 9.28 -14.42
C ASP A 49 11.24 9.49 -12.93
N GLU A 50 10.51 10.55 -12.58
CA GLU A 50 10.08 10.81 -11.21
C GLU A 50 9.07 9.74 -10.72
N CYS A 51 8.12 9.36 -11.56
CA CYS A 51 7.15 8.31 -11.25
C CYS A 51 7.83 6.94 -11.10
N LEU A 52 8.78 6.61 -11.98
CA LEU A 52 9.57 5.38 -11.91
C LEU A 52 10.43 5.33 -10.66
N ARG A 53 11.03 6.45 -10.23
CA ARG A 53 11.75 6.51 -8.94
C ARG A 53 10.84 6.20 -7.76
N THR A 54 9.60 6.69 -7.78
CA THR A 54 8.61 6.37 -6.75
C THR A 54 8.28 4.88 -6.76
N ALA A 55 8.00 4.31 -7.93
CA ALA A 55 7.74 2.88 -8.06
C ALA A 55 8.95 2.00 -7.68
N TYR A 56 10.19 2.44 -7.94
CA TYR A 56 11.41 1.75 -7.48
C TYR A 56 11.52 1.71 -5.96
N ARG A 57 11.08 2.76 -5.27
CA ARG A 57 11.02 2.78 -3.81
C ARG A 57 10.00 1.76 -3.30
N ASP A 58 8.87 1.63 -3.99
CA ASP A 58 7.85 0.64 -3.64
C ASP A 58 8.37 -0.79 -3.83
N VAL A 59 9.09 -1.05 -4.92
CA VAL A 59 9.81 -2.33 -5.16
C VAL A 59 10.76 -2.63 -4.00
N ASP A 60 11.58 -1.65 -3.60
CA ASP A 60 12.54 -1.84 -2.52
C ASP A 60 11.84 -2.16 -1.19
N GLY A 61 10.73 -1.48 -0.90
CA GLY A 61 9.89 -1.73 0.27
C GLY A 61 9.26 -3.12 0.25
N TYR A 62 8.67 -3.51 -0.88
CA TYR A 62 8.05 -4.83 -1.06
C TYR A 62 9.06 -5.97 -0.95
N VAL A 63 10.21 -5.90 -1.63
CA VAL A 63 11.22 -6.97 -1.57
C VAL A 63 11.79 -7.11 -0.16
N SER A 64 11.96 -6.00 0.56
CA SER A 64 12.43 -6.03 1.95
C SER A 64 11.44 -6.73 2.86
N ALA A 65 10.14 -6.43 2.71
CA ALA A 65 9.08 -7.08 3.47
C ALA A 65 8.99 -8.58 3.12
N TRP A 66 9.00 -8.92 1.83
CA TRP A 66 8.94 -10.31 1.36
C TRP A 66 10.09 -11.17 1.91
N VAL A 67 11.33 -10.66 1.90
CA VAL A 67 12.48 -11.38 2.49
C VAL A 67 12.34 -11.50 4.00
N ALA A 68 11.87 -10.46 4.68
CA ALA A 68 11.65 -10.49 6.12
C ALA A 68 10.62 -11.55 6.51
N ASP A 69 9.53 -11.68 5.75
CA ASP A 69 8.49 -12.68 5.95
C ASP A 69 9.03 -14.10 5.67
N LYS A 70 9.73 -14.31 4.55
CA LYS A 70 10.32 -15.60 4.20
C LYS A 70 11.32 -16.10 5.23
N ARG A 71 12.09 -15.20 5.85
CA ARG A 71 13.11 -15.55 6.86
C ARG A 71 12.61 -15.45 8.29
N TYR A 72 11.35 -15.06 8.51
CA TYR A 72 10.78 -14.94 9.85
C TYR A 72 10.83 -16.29 10.59
N ILE A 73 10.28 -17.35 9.99
CA ILE A 73 10.18 -18.68 10.60
C ILE A 73 11.57 -19.26 10.95
N PRO A 74 12.54 -19.36 10.02
CA PRO A 74 13.85 -19.92 10.36
C PRO A 74 14.57 -19.09 11.42
N ARG A 75 14.47 -17.75 11.37
CA ARG A 75 15.05 -16.87 12.39
C ARG A 75 14.42 -17.10 13.76
N MET A 76 13.09 -17.25 13.82
CA MET A 76 12.36 -17.55 15.05
C MET A 76 12.79 -18.89 15.65
N LEU A 77 12.95 -19.93 14.84
CA LEU A 77 13.42 -21.24 15.29
C LEU A 77 14.84 -21.19 15.86
N ILE A 78 15.77 -20.52 15.16
CA ILE A 78 17.15 -20.36 15.66
C ILE A 78 17.16 -19.58 16.98
N SER A 79 16.39 -18.49 17.06
CA SER A 79 16.23 -17.72 18.29
C SER A 79 15.67 -18.56 19.45
N ALA A 80 14.67 -19.41 19.19
CA ALA A 80 14.10 -20.31 20.19
C ALA A 80 15.11 -21.37 20.67
N VAL A 81 15.91 -21.93 19.76
CA VAL A 81 16.98 -22.88 20.11
C VAL A 81 18.05 -22.19 20.97
N VAL A 82 18.48 -20.98 20.59
CA VAL A 82 19.45 -20.22 21.39
C VAL A 82 18.91 -19.90 22.77
N PHE A 83 17.64 -19.51 22.88
CA PHE A 83 16.97 -19.33 24.17
C PHE A 83 17.06 -20.59 25.02
N LEU A 84 16.65 -21.73 24.45
CA LEU A 84 16.61 -23.02 25.14
C LEU A 84 18.01 -23.43 25.62
N VAL A 85 19.02 -23.32 24.75
CA VAL A 85 20.40 -23.65 25.08
C VAL A 85 20.95 -22.72 26.17
N ALA A 86 20.75 -21.41 26.04
CA ALA A 86 21.19 -20.45 27.05
C ALA A 86 20.53 -20.71 28.40
N TYR A 87 19.22 -20.98 28.40
CA TYR A 87 18.46 -21.31 29.60
C TYR A 87 18.97 -22.61 30.26
N PHE A 88 19.11 -23.70 29.52
CA PHE A 88 19.61 -24.97 30.07
C PHE A 88 21.05 -24.88 30.56
N VAL A 89 21.92 -24.18 29.83
CA VAL A 89 23.32 -23.99 30.26
C VAL A 89 23.35 -23.22 31.57
N MET A 90 22.58 -22.13 31.71
CA MET A 90 22.53 -21.38 32.96
C MET A 90 21.93 -22.20 34.09
N SER A 91 20.83 -22.91 33.84
CA SER A 91 20.16 -23.77 34.82
C SER A 91 21.03 -24.95 35.31
N ILE A 92 21.92 -25.47 34.47
CA ILE A 92 22.82 -26.58 34.84
C ILE A 92 24.13 -26.07 35.46
N ALA A 93 24.70 -24.98 34.93
CA ALA A 93 26.00 -24.46 35.33
C ALA A 93 25.94 -23.64 36.63
N LEU A 94 24.87 -22.88 36.84
CA LEU A 94 24.64 -22.12 38.06
C LEU A 94 23.81 -22.99 39.01
N ARG A 95 24.50 -23.86 39.75
CA ARG A 95 23.89 -24.74 40.77
C ARG A 95 23.47 -24.00 42.04
N ASP A 96 23.74 -22.71 42.14
CA ASP A 96 23.30 -21.87 43.24
C ASP A 96 21.85 -21.42 42.95
N PRO A 97 20.96 -21.37 43.96
CA PRO A 97 19.59 -20.87 43.80
C PRO A 97 19.61 -19.35 43.57
N LEU A 98 20.13 -18.90 42.43
CA LEU A 98 19.80 -17.61 41.88
C LEU A 98 18.30 -17.62 41.54
N PRO A 99 17.58 -16.51 41.76
CA PRO A 99 16.19 -16.45 41.39
C PRO A 99 16.08 -16.72 39.88
N ILE A 100 15.17 -17.62 39.49
CA ILE A 100 14.85 -18.05 38.10
C ILE A 100 14.76 -16.87 37.11
N ILE A 101 14.45 -15.68 37.64
CA ILE A 101 14.40 -14.40 36.95
C ILE A 101 15.72 -14.07 36.22
N ASP A 102 16.89 -14.29 36.84
CA ASP A 102 18.18 -13.89 36.27
C ASP A 102 18.57 -14.76 35.06
N GLU A 103 18.28 -16.06 35.12
CA GLU A 103 18.50 -17.01 34.02
C GLU A 103 17.59 -16.71 32.83
N LEU A 104 16.33 -16.39 33.11
CA LEU A 104 15.35 -15.99 32.10
C LEU A 104 15.78 -14.70 31.39
N LEU A 105 16.22 -13.69 32.15
CA LEU A 105 16.70 -12.43 31.60
C LEU A 105 17.89 -12.63 30.65
N ILE A 106 18.84 -13.49 31.02
CA ILE A 106 20.01 -13.77 30.19
C ILE A 106 19.61 -14.54 28.92
N GLY A 107 18.70 -15.52 29.03
CA GLY A 107 18.14 -16.22 27.87
C GLY A 107 17.43 -15.28 26.91
N ILE A 108 16.60 -14.37 27.41
CA ILE A 108 15.91 -13.35 26.61
C ILE A 108 16.91 -12.42 25.93
N ALA A 109 17.93 -11.94 26.66
CA ALA A 109 18.97 -11.07 26.12
C ALA A 109 19.76 -11.75 24.99
N ALA A 110 20.19 -13.00 25.19
CA ALA A 110 20.89 -13.80 24.18
C ALA A 110 20.03 -14.00 22.92
N THR A 111 18.74 -14.23 23.11
CA THR A 111 17.77 -14.40 22.02
C THR A 111 17.57 -13.11 21.23
N ALA A 112 17.41 -11.98 21.91
CA ALA A 112 17.25 -10.66 21.29
C ALA A 112 18.50 -10.26 20.50
N LEU A 113 19.70 -10.52 21.03
CA LEU A 113 20.97 -10.29 20.33
C LEU A 113 21.07 -11.17 19.08
N THR A 114 20.74 -12.45 19.20
CA THR A 114 20.75 -13.40 18.07
C THR A 114 19.77 -12.96 16.98
N TRP A 115 18.54 -12.61 17.36
CA TRP A 115 17.53 -12.12 16.43
C TRP A 115 18.02 -10.89 15.66
N ARG A 116 18.59 -9.91 16.37
CA ARG A 116 19.12 -8.67 15.77
C ARG A 116 20.30 -8.96 14.84
N TYR A 117 21.18 -9.89 15.22
CA TYR A 117 22.31 -10.31 14.40
C TYR A 117 21.84 -10.99 13.11
N LEU A 118 20.92 -11.95 13.19
CA LEU A 118 20.33 -12.62 12.02
C LEU A 118 19.61 -11.61 11.12
N ALA A 119 18.80 -10.71 11.69
CA ALA A 119 18.08 -9.69 10.93
C ALA A 119 19.02 -8.78 10.13
N ARG A 120 20.17 -8.37 10.71
CA ARG A 120 21.18 -7.56 10.01
C ARG A 120 21.87 -8.32 8.89
N ARG A 121 22.23 -9.59 9.15
CA ARG A 121 22.83 -10.48 8.14
C ARG A 121 21.88 -10.69 6.97
N ASP A 122 20.59 -10.84 7.25
CA ASP A 122 19.59 -11.14 6.24
C ASP A 122 19.35 -10.00 5.25
N SER A 123 19.34 -8.76 5.76
CA SER A 123 19.18 -7.54 4.97
C SER A 123 20.27 -7.34 3.91
N GLY A 124 21.46 -7.91 4.10
CA GLY A 124 22.59 -7.83 3.16
C GLY A 124 22.64 -8.94 2.12
N SER A 125 21.62 -9.80 2.03
CA SER A 125 21.71 -11.00 1.18
C SER A 125 21.70 -10.69 -0.32
N LEU A 126 22.55 -11.40 -1.08
CA LEU A 126 22.63 -11.29 -2.55
C LEU A 126 21.28 -11.51 -3.24
N GLN A 127 20.46 -12.42 -2.73
CA GLN A 127 19.12 -12.70 -3.25
C GLN A 127 18.21 -11.46 -3.24
N LEU A 128 18.30 -10.63 -2.21
CA LEU A 128 17.52 -9.40 -2.09
C LEU A 128 17.95 -8.37 -3.13
N THR A 129 19.27 -8.19 -3.31
CA THR A 129 19.82 -7.31 -4.34
C THR A 129 19.45 -7.77 -5.76
N GLN A 130 19.56 -9.07 -6.04
CA GLN A 130 19.19 -9.64 -7.34
C GLN A 130 17.69 -9.46 -7.63
N THR A 131 16.83 -9.74 -6.64
CA THR A 131 15.38 -9.60 -6.79
C THR A 131 14.97 -8.13 -7.02
N ARG A 132 15.56 -7.20 -6.26
CA ARG A 132 15.34 -5.76 -6.46
C ARG A 132 15.76 -5.32 -7.86
N LEU A 133 16.96 -5.71 -8.30
CA LEU A 133 17.45 -5.35 -9.63
C LEU A 133 16.53 -5.91 -10.73
N ARG A 134 16.15 -7.18 -10.61
CA ARG A 134 15.25 -7.85 -11.56
C ARG A 134 13.91 -7.13 -11.69
N LEU A 135 13.24 -6.83 -10.58
CA LEU A 135 11.94 -6.14 -10.60
C LEU A 135 12.06 -4.71 -11.12
N LYS A 136 13.14 -3.99 -10.79
CA LYS A 136 13.40 -2.65 -11.34
C LYS A 136 13.66 -2.68 -12.85
N GLN A 137 14.38 -3.69 -13.34
CA GLN A 137 14.59 -3.90 -14.76
C GLN A 137 13.28 -4.20 -15.48
N ALA A 138 12.48 -5.12 -14.93
CA ALA A 138 11.17 -5.46 -15.49
C ALA A 138 10.23 -4.24 -15.54
N LEU A 139 10.28 -3.36 -14.54
CA LEU A 139 9.51 -2.12 -14.54
C LEU A 139 10.06 -1.10 -15.56
N SER A 140 11.38 -1.03 -15.72
CA SER A 140 12.02 -0.14 -16.70
C SER A 140 11.77 -0.57 -18.14
N SER A 141 11.55 -1.85 -18.38
CA SER A 141 11.25 -2.42 -19.70
C SER A 141 9.75 -2.56 -19.96
N ALA A 142 8.90 -2.11 -19.04
CA ALA A 142 7.46 -2.24 -19.16
C ALA A 142 6.93 -1.31 -20.26
N ASP A 143 5.99 -1.82 -21.05
CA ASP A 143 5.35 -1.04 -22.10
C ASP A 143 4.41 0.00 -21.47
N VAL A 144 4.40 1.21 -22.06
CA VAL A 144 3.51 2.30 -21.63
C VAL A 144 2.25 2.25 -22.47
N VAL A 145 1.12 2.00 -21.82
CA VAL A 145 -0.20 1.86 -22.44
C VAL A 145 -1.09 3.00 -21.99
N GLU A 146 -1.69 3.71 -22.94
CA GLU A 146 -2.69 4.74 -22.66
C GLU A 146 -4.06 4.08 -22.44
N SER A 147 -4.76 4.46 -21.37
CA SER A 147 -6.08 3.92 -21.06
C SER A 147 -7.11 5.03 -20.90
N SER A 148 -8.23 4.87 -21.62
CA SER A 148 -9.41 5.73 -21.53
C SER A 148 -10.02 5.75 -20.11
N PHE A 149 -9.87 4.65 -19.36
CA PHE A 149 -10.29 4.58 -17.96
C PHE A 149 -9.43 5.47 -17.06
N ILE A 150 -8.11 5.40 -17.18
CA ILE A 150 -7.20 6.23 -16.37
C ILE A 150 -7.36 7.71 -16.73
N ALA A 151 -7.63 8.03 -18.00
CA ALA A 151 -8.03 9.37 -18.40
C ALA A 151 -9.32 9.82 -17.71
N ALA A 152 -10.38 8.99 -17.69
CA ALA A 152 -11.62 9.30 -16.98
C ALA A 152 -11.43 9.48 -15.47
N VAL A 153 -10.54 8.70 -14.85
CA VAL A 153 -10.16 8.86 -13.43
C VAL A 153 -9.40 10.17 -13.20
N THR A 154 -8.50 10.55 -14.10
CA THR A 154 -7.81 11.84 -14.04
C THR A 154 -8.79 12.99 -14.14
N ASP A 155 -9.67 12.97 -15.14
CA ASP A 155 -10.70 14.00 -15.34
C ASP A 155 -11.62 14.12 -14.10
N TYR A 156 -12.01 12.98 -13.53
CA TYR A 156 -12.78 12.93 -12.29
C TYR A 156 -12.04 13.61 -11.13
N LEU A 157 -10.76 13.30 -10.93
CA LEU A 157 -9.96 13.90 -9.86
C LEU A 157 -9.76 15.40 -10.07
N ASP A 158 -9.62 15.86 -11.31
CA ASP A 158 -9.47 17.27 -11.65
C ASP A 158 -10.78 18.04 -11.44
N GLU A 159 -11.93 17.46 -11.79
CA GLU A 159 -13.25 18.03 -11.51
C GLU A 159 -13.50 18.09 -10.00
N ALA A 160 -13.23 17.01 -9.27
CA ALA A 160 -13.36 16.97 -7.82
C ALA A 160 -12.44 17.98 -7.11
N ALA A 161 -11.21 18.17 -7.63
CA ALA A 161 -10.27 19.17 -7.10
C ALA A 161 -10.69 20.62 -7.38
N SER A 162 -11.57 20.85 -8.36
CA SER A 162 -12.08 22.19 -8.70
C SER A 162 -13.24 22.66 -7.81
N LEU A 163 -13.86 21.74 -7.06
CA LEU A 163 -15.03 22.03 -6.24
C LEU A 163 -14.65 22.51 -4.84
N ASP A 164 -15.59 23.25 -4.23
CA ASP A 164 -15.47 23.64 -2.83
C ASP A 164 -15.57 22.43 -1.90
N THR A 165 -14.84 22.49 -0.78
CA THR A 165 -14.69 21.39 0.19
C THR A 165 -16.04 20.97 0.77
N LEU A 166 -16.93 21.93 1.03
CA LEU A 166 -18.29 21.68 1.53
C LEU A 166 -19.14 20.94 0.49
N THR A 167 -19.07 21.40 -0.76
CA THR A 167 -19.83 20.78 -1.86
C THR A 167 -19.35 19.36 -2.11
N LEU A 168 -18.04 19.11 -2.05
CA LEU A 168 -17.47 17.79 -2.24
C LEU A 168 -17.81 16.85 -1.06
N SER A 169 -17.77 17.33 0.18
CA SER A 169 -18.16 16.52 1.35
C SER A 169 -19.62 16.14 1.34
N ASP A 170 -20.51 17.06 0.95
CA ASP A 170 -21.93 16.78 0.85
C ASP A 170 -22.23 15.80 -0.29
N ARG A 171 -21.51 15.90 -1.41
CA ARG A 171 -21.63 14.96 -2.54
C ARG A 171 -21.13 13.54 -2.23
N ILE A 172 -20.21 13.36 -1.29
CA ILE A 172 -19.79 12.02 -0.84
C ILE A 172 -20.95 11.27 -0.17
N PHE A 173 -21.89 11.99 0.47
CA PHE A 173 -23.05 11.42 1.14
C PHE A 173 -24.37 11.61 0.37
N GLY A 174 -24.40 12.52 -0.61
CA GLY A 174 -25.57 12.84 -1.41
C GLY A 174 -25.93 11.73 -2.40
N HIS A 175 -27.23 11.60 -2.68
CA HIS A 175 -27.76 10.69 -3.72
C HIS A 175 -27.43 11.13 -5.15
N ASP A 176 -27.10 12.41 -5.34
CA ASP A 176 -26.60 12.93 -6.62
C ASP A 176 -25.11 12.63 -6.71
N GLY A 177 -24.83 11.36 -7.00
CA GLY A 177 -23.48 10.87 -7.23
C GLY A 177 -22.77 11.76 -8.24
N PHE A 178 -21.52 12.09 -7.95
CA PHE A 178 -20.62 12.58 -8.98
C PHE A 178 -20.70 11.62 -10.17
N GLY A 179 -20.78 12.19 -11.37
CA GLY A 179 -21.06 11.47 -12.62
C GLY A 179 -20.40 10.09 -12.63
N SER A 180 -21.20 9.06 -12.93
CA SER A 180 -20.73 7.68 -13.03
C SER A 180 -19.44 7.67 -13.85
N LEU A 181 -18.33 7.26 -13.21
CA LEU A 181 -17.06 7.04 -13.90
C LEU A 181 -17.38 6.17 -15.12
N LYS A 182 -17.02 6.65 -16.31
CA LYS A 182 -17.22 5.87 -17.54
C LYS A 182 -16.58 4.51 -17.35
N GLU A 183 -17.33 3.46 -17.69
CA GLU A 183 -16.83 2.10 -17.56
C GLU A 183 -15.51 1.95 -18.34
N PRO A 184 -14.57 1.13 -17.81
CA PRO A 184 -13.33 0.85 -18.52
C PRO A 184 -13.62 0.26 -19.89
N ASP A 185 -12.80 0.64 -20.87
CA ASP A 185 -12.87 0.13 -22.24
C ASP A 185 -12.96 -1.41 -22.25
N ALA A 186 -13.72 -1.96 -23.21
CA ALA A 186 -13.95 -3.40 -23.36
C ALA A 186 -12.65 -4.21 -23.64
N SER A 187 -11.52 -3.54 -23.84
CA SER A 187 -10.21 -4.12 -24.13
C SER A 187 -9.49 -4.70 -22.91
N LEU A 188 -9.78 -4.24 -21.68
CA LEU A 188 -9.12 -4.70 -20.45
C LEU A 188 -10.14 -5.05 -19.35
N PRO A 189 -10.77 -6.24 -19.42
CA PRO A 189 -11.70 -6.68 -18.40
C PRO A 189 -11.00 -6.82 -17.04
N GLY A 190 -11.53 -6.15 -16.01
CA GLY A 190 -11.01 -6.24 -14.63
C GLY A 190 -10.06 -5.12 -14.20
N LEU A 191 -9.66 -4.20 -15.09
CA LEU A 191 -8.74 -3.11 -14.78
C LEU A 191 -9.26 -2.19 -13.65
N ALA A 192 -10.55 -1.89 -13.64
CA ALA A 192 -11.15 -1.07 -12.57
C ALA A 192 -11.11 -1.77 -11.20
N GLN A 193 -11.22 -3.10 -11.16
CA GLN A 193 -11.11 -3.86 -9.92
C GLN A 193 -9.66 -3.89 -9.43
N GLU A 194 -8.70 -4.18 -10.32
CA GLU A 194 -7.27 -4.14 -9.98
C GLU A 194 -6.86 -2.75 -9.50
N PHE A 195 -7.30 -1.69 -10.18
CA PHE A 195 -7.05 -0.31 -9.77
C PHE A 195 -7.59 -0.04 -8.35
N ARG A 196 -8.83 -0.46 -8.06
CA ARG A 196 -9.45 -0.30 -6.74
C ARG A 196 -8.66 -1.03 -5.65
N GLU A 197 -8.28 -2.28 -5.88
CA GLU A 197 -7.52 -3.08 -4.91
C GLU A 197 -6.14 -2.47 -4.62
N VAL A 198 -5.46 -1.99 -5.67
CA VAL A 198 -4.15 -1.33 -5.52
C VAL A 198 -4.30 0.02 -4.82
N LEU A 199 -5.32 0.80 -5.15
CA LEU A 199 -5.59 2.10 -4.52
C LEU A 199 -5.95 1.93 -3.03
N GLU A 200 -6.80 0.97 -2.68
CA GLU A 200 -7.12 0.66 -1.28
C GLU A 200 -5.87 0.25 -0.51
N SER A 201 -5.05 -0.63 -1.09
CA SER A 201 -3.76 -1.04 -0.51
C SER A 201 -2.81 0.14 -0.31
N TRP A 202 -2.76 1.07 -1.27
CA TRP A 202 -1.95 2.28 -1.20
C TRP A 202 -2.42 3.20 -0.05
N ILE A 203 -3.73 3.43 0.08
CA ILE A 203 -4.31 4.26 1.14
C ILE A 203 -4.00 3.66 2.52
N LEU A 204 -4.18 2.35 2.69
CA LEU A 204 -3.89 1.65 3.94
C LEU A 204 -2.42 1.76 4.37
N LEU A 205 -1.50 1.81 3.41
CA LEU A 205 -0.06 1.88 3.67
C LEU A 205 0.44 3.31 3.91
N ASN A 206 -0.11 4.29 3.19
CA ASN A 206 0.43 5.66 3.17
C ASN A 206 -0.33 6.63 4.08
N ASP A 207 -1.64 6.47 4.28
CA ASP A 207 -2.44 7.41 5.05
C ASP A 207 -3.47 6.70 5.96
N LYS A 208 -3.08 6.53 7.23
CA LYS A 208 -3.95 5.94 8.27
C LYS A 208 -5.18 6.79 8.56
N ASN A 209 -5.09 8.10 8.42
CA ASN A 209 -6.22 9.00 8.67
C ASN A 209 -7.24 8.85 7.54
N MET A 210 -6.79 8.83 6.30
CA MET A 210 -7.66 8.56 5.15
C MET A 210 -8.31 7.18 5.22
N ALA A 211 -7.56 6.13 5.57
CA ALA A 211 -8.09 4.79 5.78
C ALA A 211 -9.20 4.76 6.84
N ARG A 212 -9.00 5.48 7.95
CA ARG A 212 -10.00 5.63 9.01
C ARG A 212 -11.23 6.38 8.52
N ARG A 213 -11.06 7.47 7.79
CA ARG A 213 -12.19 8.24 7.25
C ARG A 213 -12.97 7.45 6.21
N LEU A 214 -12.31 6.67 5.36
CA LEU A 214 -12.96 5.77 4.42
C LEU A 214 -13.85 4.73 5.12
N SER A 215 -13.38 4.14 6.22
CA SER A 215 -14.19 3.18 6.99
C SER A 215 -15.36 3.86 7.73
N GLU A 216 -15.16 5.08 8.22
CA GLU A 216 -16.23 5.90 8.81
C GLU A 216 -17.31 6.27 7.78
N VAL A 217 -16.92 6.65 6.56
CA VAL A 217 -17.85 6.91 5.44
C VAL A 217 -18.63 5.65 5.07
N ARG A 218 -17.94 4.50 4.91
CA ARG A 218 -18.57 3.21 4.57
C ARG A 218 -19.57 2.72 5.62
N THR A 219 -19.38 3.08 6.89
CA THR A 219 -20.23 2.65 8.02
C THR A 219 -21.31 3.68 8.39
N ALA A 220 -21.27 4.88 7.83
CA ALA A 220 -22.24 5.94 8.06
C ALA A 220 -23.53 5.68 7.26
N THR A 221 -24.45 4.89 7.83
CA THR A 221 -25.77 4.60 7.23
C THR A 221 -26.90 5.48 7.76
N THR A 222 -26.70 6.19 8.88
CA THR A 222 -27.71 7.05 9.48
C THR A 222 -27.43 8.52 9.16
N GLU A 223 -28.46 9.29 8.83
CA GLU A 223 -28.37 10.73 8.54
C GLU A 223 -27.59 11.52 9.61
N LYS A 224 -27.87 11.26 10.90
CA LYS A 224 -27.13 11.87 12.02
C LYS A 224 -25.63 11.53 12.04
N LYS A 225 -25.25 10.33 11.59
CA LYS A 225 -23.84 9.93 11.46
C LYS A 225 -23.22 10.55 10.21
N MET A 226 -23.94 10.61 9.10
CA MET A 226 -23.49 11.25 7.86
C MET A 226 -23.15 12.72 8.08
N ILE A 227 -24.03 13.50 8.74
CA ILE A 227 -23.78 14.92 9.07
C ILE A 227 -22.54 15.08 9.96
N ARG A 228 -22.35 14.18 10.93
CA ARG A 228 -21.16 14.22 11.79
C ARG A 228 -19.89 13.91 11.01
N VAL A 229 -19.91 12.90 10.14
CA VAL A 229 -18.73 12.54 9.34
C VAL A 229 -18.44 13.62 8.30
N SER A 230 -19.44 14.18 7.61
CA SER A 230 -19.24 15.28 6.65
C SER A 230 -18.59 16.49 7.32
N SER A 231 -19.08 16.92 8.50
CA SER A 231 -18.45 18.01 9.25
C SER A 231 -16.99 17.73 9.62
N ALA A 232 -16.66 16.47 9.94
CA ALA A 232 -15.30 16.06 10.24
C ALA A 232 -14.40 16.00 8.99
N LEU A 233 -14.94 15.57 7.85
CA LEU A 233 -14.22 15.59 6.56
C LEU A 233 -13.89 17.01 6.14
N VAL A 234 -14.82 17.96 6.30
CA VAL A 234 -14.60 19.37 5.98
C VAL A 234 -13.49 19.94 6.86
N HIS A 235 -13.57 19.70 8.17
CA HIS A 235 -12.54 20.16 9.11
C HIS A 235 -11.15 19.61 8.74
N ASP A 236 -11.05 18.30 8.48
CA ASP A 236 -9.77 17.67 8.15
C ASP A 236 -9.23 18.12 6.77
N ALA A 237 -10.11 18.33 5.80
CA ALA A 237 -9.75 18.84 4.48
C ALA A 237 -9.26 20.30 4.54
N LEU A 238 -9.91 21.15 5.34
CA LEU A 238 -9.48 22.54 5.56
C LEU A 238 -8.09 22.63 6.19
N HIS A 239 -7.74 21.70 7.08
CA HIS A 239 -6.41 21.59 7.67
C HIS A 239 -5.38 20.88 6.77
N GLN A 240 -5.72 20.59 5.50
CA GLN A 240 -4.88 19.86 4.54
C GLN A 240 -4.44 18.48 5.02
N GLN A 241 -5.17 17.89 5.98
CA GLN A 241 -4.87 16.57 6.53
C GLN A 241 -5.52 15.44 5.73
N LEU A 242 -6.37 15.78 4.77
CA LEU A 242 -7.13 14.82 3.98
C LEU A 242 -7.18 15.18 2.50
N ASP A 243 -7.04 14.16 1.66
CA ASP A 243 -7.28 14.26 0.22
C ASP A 243 -8.74 13.94 -0.10
N LEU A 244 -9.59 14.94 -0.02
CA LEU A 244 -11.03 14.79 -0.24
C LEU A 244 -11.37 14.31 -1.67
N PRO A 245 -10.70 14.79 -2.74
CA PRO A 245 -10.88 14.25 -4.10
C PRO A 245 -10.59 12.75 -4.18
N LEU A 246 -9.50 12.28 -3.57
CA LEU A 246 -9.16 10.85 -3.59
C LEU A 246 -10.16 10.00 -2.81
N LEU A 247 -10.67 10.51 -1.68
CA LEU A 247 -11.72 9.85 -0.92
C LEU A 247 -13.02 9.74 -1.73
N SER A 248 -13.38 10.80 -2.45
CA SER A 248 -14.56 10.80 -3.32
C SER A 248 -14.43 9.78 -4.47
N LEU A 249 -13.23 9.64 -5.05
CA LEU A 249 -12.95 8.64 -6.08
C LEU A 249 -13.16 7.22 -5.56
N MET A 250 -12.67 6.93 -4.35
CA MET A 250 -12.88 5.62 -3.72
C MET A 250 -14.37 5.31 -3.50
N CYS A 251 -15.15 6.30 -3.10
CA CYS A 251 -16.60 6.15 -2.94
C CYS A 251 -17.30 5.91 -4.29
N ALA A 252 -16.85 6.59 -5.35
CA ALA A 252 -17.34 6.37 -6.72
C ALA A 252 -16.97 4.99 -7.26
N LEU A 253 -15.76 4.49 -6.99
CA LEU A 253 -15.36 3.13 -7.37
C LEU A 253 -16.14 2.05 -6.58
N ASP A 254 -16.44 2.31 -5.31
CA ASP A 254 -17.28 1.42 -4.49
C ASP A 254 -18.73 1.37 -5.00
N SER A 255 -19.30 2.47 -5.49
CA SER A 255 -20.64 2.49 -6.07
C SER A 255 -20.71 1.79 -7.42
N MET A 256 -19.69 1.93 -8.28
CA MET A 256 -19.58 1.17 -9.53
C MET A 256 -19.54 -0.34 -9.28
N ALA A 257 -18.75 -0.78 -8.30
CA ALA A 257 -18.63 -2.20 -7.98
C ALA A 257 -19.97 -2.82 -7.52
N ARG A 258 -20.77 -2.08 -6.75
CA ARG A 258 -22.11 -2.51 -6.29
C ARG A 258 -23.14 -2.59 -7.40
N THR A 259 -22.94 -1.90 -8.52
CA THR A 259 -23.88 -1.93 -9.66
C THR A 259 -23.66 -3.18 -10.53
N ARG A 260 -22.59 -3.95 -10.30
CA ARG A 260 -22.26 -5.20 -11.00
C ARG A 260 -22.70 -6.48 -10.26
N GLU A 261 -23.11 -6.39 -9.00
CA GLU A 261 -23.70 -7.50 -8.22
C GLU A 261 -25.22 -7.55 -8.40
#